data_AF-A0A060Z0S0-F1
#
_entry.id   AF-A0A060Z0S0-F1
#
_cell.length_a   1.000
_cell.length_b   1.000
_cell.length_c   1.000
_cell.angle_alpha   90.00
_cell.angle_beta   90.00
_cell.angle_gamma   90.00
#
_symmetry.space_group_name_H-M   'P 1'
#
loop_
_entity.id
_entity.type
_entity.pdbx_description
1 polymer ?
#
loop_
_entity_poly.entity_id
_entity_poly.type
_entity_poly.pdbx_seq_one_letter_code
_entity_poly.pdbx_strand_id
1 'polypeptide(L)'
;MDVSESHVFFYPRLLPLVKLDGGSLPMAVRNSEERLSKGGVYLLETGLYLFLWVGANAQQELLSNIFGTPTFSQIDPNMTSLPELDNPFSQRLREIIDSFRSQRSRYMKLMVVKQEDKAELIFKHFLCEDKSASGGASYVDFLCHMHKEIRQLLS
;
A
#
# COMPACT_ATOMS: atom_id res chain seq x y z
N MET A 1 17.49 4.67 12.16
CA MET A 1 16.17 5.18 11.78
C MET A 1 15.92 6.44 12.56
N ASP A 2 15.70 7.55 11.87
CA ASP A 2 15.19 8.76 12.51
C ASP A 2 13.68 8.64 12.80
N VAL A 3 13.08 9.69 13.36
CA VAL A 3 11.64 9.71 13.70
C VAL A 3 10.77 9.52 12.45
N SER A 4 11.10 10.19 11.34
CA SER A 4 10.31 10.11 10.09
C SER A 4 10.40 8.73 9.42
N GLU A 5 11.56 8.09 9.49
CA GLU A 5 11.79 6.72 9.00
C GLU A 5 11.07 5.70 9.88
N SER A 6 11.14 5.85 11.21
CA SER A 6 10.45 4.94 12.12
C SER A 6 8.92 5.00 11.97
N HIS A 7 8.36 6.18 11.74
CA HIS A 7 6.92 6.36 11.58
C HIS A 7 6.37 5.57 10.39
N VAL A 8 6.96 5.73 9.19
CA VAL A 8 6.53 4.97 8.00
C VAL A 8 6.81 3.48 8.13
N PHE A 9 7.84 3.11 8.89
CA PHE A 9 8.24 1.72 9.04
C PHE A 9 7.23 0.93 9.86
N PHE A 10 6.73 1.50 10.96
CA PHE A 10 5.71 0.87 11.81
C PHE A 10 4.29 1.10 11.33
N TYR A 11 4.01 2.27 10.75
CA TYR A 11 2.72 2.59 10.15
C TYR A 11 2.93 3.03 8.69
N PRO A 12 3.03 2.05 7.76
CA PRO A 12 3.16 2.30 6.33
C PRO A 12 2.13 3.29 5.79
N ARG A 13 2.47 4.00 4.72
CA ARG A 13 1.53 4.93 4.08
C ARG A 13 0.80 4.22 2.94
N LEU A 14 -0.51 4.01 3.09
CA LEU A 14 -1.37 3.42 2.07
C LEU A 14 -2.15 4.50 1.30
N LEU A 15 -1.91 4.63 -0.01
CA LEU A 15 -2.48 5.66 -0.87
C LEU A 15 -3.41 5.05 -1.93
N PRO A 16 -4.70 5.45 -2.01
CA PRO A 16 -5.59 5.05 -3.09
C PRO A 16 -5.25 5.78 -4.39
N LEU A 17 -5.13 5.05 -5.49
CA LEU A 17 -4.78 5.57 -6.82
C LEU A 17 -6.02 5.73 -7.71
N VAL A 18 -6.99 6.55 -7.27
CA VAL A 18 -8.26 6.76 -8.01
C VAL A 18 -8.18 7.97 -8.93
N LYS A 19 -7.62 9.08 -8.44
CA LYS A 19 -7.36 10.30 -9.22
C LYS A 19 -6.03 10.88 -8.76
N LEU A 20 -5.13 11.11 -9.70
CA LEU A 20 -3.82 11.71 -9.45
C LEU A 20 -3.76 13.13 -10.02
N ASP A 21 -4.86 13.87 -9.85
CA ASP A 21 -5.00 15.23 -10.38
C ASP A 21 -4.40 16.23 -9.37
N GLY A 22 -3.67 17.26 -9.85
CA GLY A 22 -3.43 18.46 -9.04
C GLY A 22 -2.19 18.48 -8.15
N GLY A 23 -1.09 17.79 -8.49
CA GLY A 23 0.25 18.03 -7.90
C GLY A 23 0.45 17.62 -6.44
N SER A 24 -0.62 17.37 -5.69
CA SER A 24 -0.60 16.80 -4.34
C SER A 24 -0.66 15.28 -4.35
N LEU A 25 -0.40 14.66 -3.21
CA LEU A 25 -0.58 13.22 -3.00
C LEU A 25 -2.04 12.95 -2.59
N PRO A 26 -2.62 11.78 -2.97
CA PRO A 26 -3.88 11.33 -2.41
C PRO A 26 -3.85 11.27 -0.89
N MET A 27 -5.01 11.43 -0.25
CA MET A 27 -5.13 11.25 1.19
C MET A 27 -4.89 9.78 1.55
N ALA A 28 -3.95 9.54 2.48
CA ALA A 28 -3.67 8.20 2.97
C ALA A 28 -4.88 7.61 3.71
N VAL A 29 -5.07 6.30 3.54
CA VAL A 29 -6.11 5.54 4.24
C VAL A 29 -5.48 4.65 5.30
N ARG A 30 -6.30 4.15 6.23
CA ARG A 30 -5.85 3.26 7.32
C ARG A 30 -5.32 1.93 6.78
N ASN A 31 -4.35 1.36 7.49
CA ASN A 31 -3.65 0.13 7.12
C ASN A 31 -4.46 -1.11 7.53
N SER A 32 -5.61 -1.28 6.89
CA SER A 32 -6.52 -2.41 7.09
C SER A 32 -7.08 -2.88 5.75
N GLU A 33 -7.28 -4.19 5.61
CA GLU A 33 -7.89 -4.80 4.43
C GLU A 33 -9.32 -4.30 4.18
N GLU A 34 -10.02 -3.84 5.23
CA GLU A 34 -11.34 -3.21 5.12
C GLU A 34 -11.33 -1.93 4.26
N ARG A 35 -10.15 -1.32 4.07
CA ARG A 35 -9.98 -0.12 3.22
C ARG A 35 -9.66 -0.43 1.77
N LEU A 36 -9.44 -1.70 1.43
CA LEU A 36 -9.13 -2.15 0.08
C LEU A 36 -10.39 -2.54 -0.67
N SER A 37 -10.69 -1.79 -1.73
CA SER A 37 -11.76 -2.12 -2.67
C SER A 37 -11.23 -3.09 -3.73
N LYS A 38 -12.02 -4.12 -4.07
CA LYS A 38 -11.73 -5.01 -5.20
C LYS A 38 -11.60 -4.26 -6.54
N GLY A 39 -12.19 -3.06 -6.64
CA GLY A 39 -12.09 -2.20 -7.83
C GLY A 39 -10.97 -1.16 -7.77
N GLY A 40 -10.19 -1.12 -6.70
CA GLY A 40 -9.16 -0.10 -6.48
C GLY A 40 -7.75 -0.56 -6.84
N VAL A 41 -6.86 0.42 -6.93
CA VAL A 41 -5.41 0.21 -6.98
C VAL A 41 -4.80 1.09 -5.88
N TYR A 42 -3.82 0.56 -5.15
CA TYR A 42 -3.26 1.22 -3.97
C TYR A 42 -1.74 1.14 -3.98
N LEU A 43 -1.09 2.25 -3.62
CA LEU A 43 0.35 2.32 -3.41
C LEU A 43 0.63 2.30 -1.91
N LEU A 44 1.44 1.34 -1.45
CA LEU A 44 1.87 1.24 -0.06
C LEU A 44 3.38 1.52 0.04
N GLU A 45 3.73 2.52 0.83
CA GLU A 45 5.12 2.89 1.15
C GLU A 45 5.47 2.43 2.57
N THR A 46 6.50 1.60 2.71
CA THR A 46 6.97 1.10 4.02
C THR A 46 8.31 1.72 4.46
N GLY A 47 8.89 2.61 3.64
CA GLY A 47 10.24 3.13 3.80
C GLY A 47 11.36 2.17 3.34
N LEU A 48 11.05 0.89 3.10
CA LEU A 48 11.98 -0.12 2.57
C LEU A 48 11.51 -0.72 1.24
N TYR A 49 10.19 -0.86 1.08
CA TYR A 49 9.55 -1.41 -0.10
C TYR A 49 8.40 -0.50 -0.53
N LEU A 50 8.10 -0.57 -1.83
CA LEU A 50 6.87 -0.04 -2.39
C LEU A 50 6.04 -1.21 -2.89
N PHE A 51 4.77 -1.28 -2.51
CA PHE A 51 3.83 -2.24 -3.07
C PHE A 51 2.77 -1.53 -3.88
N LEU A 52 2.50 -2.04 -5.07
CA LEU A 52 1.37 -1.61 -5.88
C LEU A 52 0.33 -2.73 -5.87
N TRP A 53 -0.65 -2.61 -4.98
CA TRP A 53 -1.74 -3.58 -4.88
C TRP A 53 -2.81 -3.27 -5.93
N VAL A 54 -3.27 -4.30 -6.63
CA VAL A 54 -4.26 -4.20 -7.71
C VAL A 54 -5.44 -5.11 -7.38
N GLY A 55 -6.63 -4.52 -7.27
CA GLY A 55 -7.86 -5.27 -7.05
C GLY A 55 -8.29 -6.07 -8.27
N ALA A 56 -8.91 -7.24 -8.05
CA ALA A 56 -9.33 -8.15 -9.12
C ALA A 56 -10.35 -7.53 -10.09
N ASN A 57 -11.11 -6.54 -9.63
CA ASN A 57 -12.13 -5.82 -10.40
C ASN A 57 -11.71 -4.38 -10.73
N ALA A 58 -10.41 -4.07 -10.71
CA ALA A 58 -9.91 -2.74 -11.05
C ALA A 58 -10.39 -2.30 -12.44
N GLN A 59 -10.73 -1.02 -12.57
CA GLN A 59 -11.25 -0.47 -13.83
C GLN A 59 -10.22 -0.60 -14.96
N GLN A 60 -10.68 -1.04 -16.13
CA GLN A 60 -9.81 -1.28 -17.30
C GLN A 60 -9.04 -0.02 -17.73
N GLU A 61 -9.65 1.16 -17.61
CA GLU A 61 -9.00 2.44 -17.89
C GLU A 61 -7.81 2.68 -16.96
N LEU A 62 -7.99 2.45 -15.66
CA LEU A 62 -6.93 2.58 -14.66
C LEU A 62 -5.80 1.58 -14.91
N LEU A 63 -6.14 0.33 -15.24
CA LEU A 63 -5.14 -0.69 -15.60
C LEU A 63 -4.36 -0.31 -16.87
N SER A 64 -5.05 0.20 -17.89
CA SER A 64 -4.41 0.66 -19.13
C SER A 64 -3.48 1.83 -18.88
N ASN A 65 -3.91 2.79 -18.04
CA ASN A 65 -3.12 3.95 -17.68
C ASN A 65 -1.87 3.60 -16.87
N ILE A 66 -1.89 2.54 -16.05
CA ILE A 66 -0.75 2.14 -15.20
C ILE A 66 0.16 1.11 -15.88
N PHE A 67 -0.43 0.06 -16.44
CA PHE A 67 0.27 -1.14 -16.92
C PHE A 67 0.30 -1.25 -18.45
N GLY A 68 -0.45 -0.43 -19.18
CA GLY A 68 -0.56 -0.51 -20.64
C GLY A 68 -1.44 -1.68 -21.12
N THR A 69 -2.14 -2.35 -20.21
CA THR A 69 -3.11 -3.40 -20.52
C THR A 69 -4.44 -3.14 -19.79
N PRO A 70 -5.59 -3.36 -20.44
CA PRO A 70 -6.89 -3.23 -19.81
C PRO A 70 -7.24 -4.44 -18.91
N THR A 71 -6.45 -5.51 -18.92
CA THR A 71 -6.86 -6.80 -18.34
C THR A 71 -6.03 -7.17 -17.12
N PHE A 72 -6.68 -7.38 -15.98
CA PHE A 72 -6.05 -7.78 -14.72
C PHE A 72 -5.17 -9.03 -14.84
N SER A 73 -5.60 -10.03 -15.62
CA SER A 73 -4.84 -11.28 -15.81
C SER A 73 -3.51 -11.08 -16.55
N GLN A 74 -3.39 -10.05 -17.40
CA GLN A 74 -2.19 -9.75 -18.18
C GLN A 74 -1.13 -8.94 -17.40
N ILE A 75 -1.46 -8.50 -16.19
CA ILE A 75 -0.49 -7.79 -15.33
C ILE A 75 0.58 -8.78 -14.86
N ASP A 76 1.84 -8.45 -15.15
CA ASP A 76 3.01 -9.21 -14.68
C ASP A 76 3.28 -8.94 -13.19
N PRO A 77 3.13 -9.95 -12.31
CA PRO A 77 3.41 -9.79 -10.88
C PRO A 77 4.91 -9.66 -10.56
N ASN A 78 5.80 -10.02 -11.49
CA ASN A 78 7.25 -9.88 -11.30
C ASN A 78 7.78 -8.50 -11.70
N MET A 79 6.90 -7.61 -12.15
CA MET A 79 7.24 -6.25 -12.53
C MET A 79 7.80 -5.47 -11.33
N THR A 80 9.00 -4.91 -11.51
CA THR A 80 9.72 -4.13 -10.48
C THR A 80 9.89 -2.65 -10.84
N SER A 81 9.41 -2.26 -12.01
CA SER A 81 9.37 -0.88 -12.51
C SER A 81 8.12 -0.72 -13.37
N LEU A 82 7.47 0.45 -13.32
CA LEU A 82 6.29 0.72 -14.13
C LEU A 82 6.68 0.98 -15.58
N PRO A 83 5.84 0.58 -16.56
CA PRO A 83 6.08 0.91 -17.95
C PRO A 83 6.01 2.43 -18.17
N GLU A 84 6.83 2.92 -19.10
CA GLU A 84 6.79 4.31 -19.51
C GLU A 84 5.65 4.52 -20.52
N LEU A 85 4.51 4.98 -20.01
CA LEU A 85 3.33 5.26 -20.83
C LEU A 85 3.15 6.76 -20.98
N ASP A 86 2.76 7.18 -22.18
CA ASP A 86 2.46 8.58 -22.49
C ASP A 86 1.02 8.92 -22.10
N ASN A 87 0.77 8.93 -20.79
CA ASN A 87 -0.46 9.45 -20.22
C ASN A 87 -0.18 10.16 -18.89
N PRO A 88 -0.99 11.17 -18.51
CA PRO A 88 -0.75 11.97 -17.31
C PRO A 88 -0.73 11.13 -16.02
N PHE A 89 -1.55 10.07 -15.95
CA PHE A 89 -1.64 9.22 -14.77
C PHE A 89 -0.36 8.41 -14.55
N SER A 90 0.17 7.76 -15.59
CA SER A 90 1.42 7.00 -15.55
C SER A 90 2.59 7.90 -15.17
N GLN A 91 2.70 9.06 -15.83
CA GLN A 91 3.75 10.04 -15.55
C GLN A 91 3.69 10.47 -14.08
N ARG A 92 2.49 10.84 -13.60
CA ARG A 92 2.30 11.27 -12.23
C ARG A 92 2.58 10.18 -11.20
N LEU A 93 2.18 8.94 -11.46
CA LEU A 93 2.46 7.81 -10.57
C LEU A 93 3.97 7.54 -10.47
N ARG A 94 4.69 7.61 -11.60
CA ARG A 94 6.16 7.48 -11.63
C ARG A 94 6.83 8.61 -10.84
N GLU A 95 6.40 9.85 -11.01
CA GLU A 95 6.88 11.00 -10.21
C GLU A 95 6.70 10.79 -8.70
N ILE A 96 5.53 10.26 -8.28
CA ILE A 96 5.26 9.97 -6.87
C ILE A 96 6.23 8.91 -6.34
N ILE A 97 6.42 7.83 -7.10
CA ILE A 97 7.34 6.74 -6.73
C ILE A 97 8.78 7.26 -6.61
N ASP A 98 9.22 8.08 -7.57
CA ASP A 98 10.56 8.66 -7.57
C ASP A 98 10.74 9.68 -6.45
N SER A 99 9.70 10.47 -6.14
CA SER A 99 9.69 11.35 -4.97
C SER A 99 9.80 10.58 -3.65
N PHE A 100 9.18 9.41 -3.53
CA PHE A 100 9.35 8.58 -2.33
C PHE A 100 10.75 8.01 -2.24
N ARG A 101 11.33 7.58 -3.35
CA ARG A 101 12.71 7.08 -3.39
C ARG A 101 13.73 8.16 -3.05
N SER A 102 13.55 9.40 -3.51
CA SER A 102 14.48 10.50 -3.24
C SER A 102 14.49 10.95 -1.77
N GLN A 103 13.41 10.67 -1.03
CA GLN A 103 13.29 10.98 0.40
C GLN A 103 13.90 9.91 1.31
N ARG A 104 14.43 8.81 0.75
CA ARG A 104 14.95 7.67 1.53
C ARG A 104 16.42 7.41 1.25
N SER A 105 17.12 6.99 2.29
CA SER A 105 18.55 6.62 2.22
C SER A 105 18.80 5.31 1.45
N ARG A 106 17.77 4.47 1.29
CA ARG A 106 17.84 3.18 0.60
C ARG A 106 16.82 3.13 -0.54
N TYR A 107 17.22 2.52 -1.66
CA TYR A 107 16.33 2.34 -2.79
C TYR A 107 15.18 1.40 -2.44
N MET A 108 13.95 1.90 -2.56
CA MET A 108 12.75 1.10 -2.34
C MET A 108 12.36 0.34 -3.62
N LYS A 109 12.49 -0.99 -3.56
CA LYS A 109 12.04 -1.88 -4.63
C LYS A 109 10.52 -1.85 -4.74
N LEU A 110 10.00 -1.66 -5.95
CA LEU A 110 8.57 -1.78 -6.25
C LEU A 110 8.21 -3.25 -6.46
N MET A 111 7.08 -3.68 -5.91
CA MET A 111 6.49 -4.99 -6.11
C MET A 111 5.02 -4.84 -6.48
N VAL A 112 4.62 -5.41 -7.62
CA VAL A 112 3.21 -5.48 -8.02
C VAL A 112 2.56 -6.64 -7.28
N VAL A 113 1.41 -6.37 -6.65
CA VAL A 113 0.66 -7.35 -5.87
C VAL A 113 -0.74 -7.41 -6.43
N LYS A 114 -1.11 -8.55 -7.00
CA LYS A 114 -2.46 -8.80 -7.49
C LYS A 114 -3.29 -9.39 -6.36
N GLN A 115 -4.56 -9.00 -6.28
CA GLN A 115 -5.50 -9.62 -5.36
C GLN A 115 -5.60 -11.13 -5.66
N GLU A 116 -5.66 -11.94 -4.60
CA GLU A 116 -5.68 -13.42 -4.62
C GLU A 116 -4.36 -14.10 -5.04
N ASP A 117 -3.30 -13.34 -5.36
CA ASP A 117 -1.97 -13.89 -5.60
C ASP A 117 -1.20 -14.15 -4.28
N LYS A 118 -0.22 -15.05 -4.32
CA LYS A 118 0.61 -15.41 -3.15
C LYS A 118 1.33 -14.20 -2.53
N ALA A 119 1.71 -13.21 -3.34
CA ALA A 119 2.37 -12.00 -2.87
C ALA A 119 1.45 -11.14 -1.99
N GLU A 120 0.12 -11.30 -2.10
CA GLU A 120 -0.84 -10.59 -1.26
C GLU A 120 -0.67 -10.95 0.22
N LEU A 121 -0.25 -12.18 0.53
CA LEU A 121 0.04 -12.57 1.92
C LEU A 121 1.16 -11.73 2.54
N ILE A 122 2.20 -11.42 1.75
CA ILE A 122 3.32 -10.56 2.18
C ILE A 122 2.83 -9.12 2.34
N PHE A 123 2.03 -8.63 1.39
CA PHE A 123 1.44 -7.30 1.46
C PHE A 123 0.54 -7.12 2.70
N LYS A 124 -0.31 -8.10 3.00
CA LYS A 124 -1.21 -8.08 4.17
C LYS A 124 -0.47 -7.97 5.50
N HIS A 125 0.79 -8.42 5.59
CA HIS A 125 1.61 -8.23 6.79
C HIS A 125 1.82 -6.74 7.14
N PHE A 126 1.76 -5.85 6.14
CA PHE A 126 1.92 -4.41 6.34
C PHE A 126 0.61 -3.69 6.66
N LEU A 127 -0.54 -4.40 6.64
CA LEU A 127 -1.84 -3.88 7.09
C LEU A 127 -1.92 -4.01 8.62
N CYS A 128 -1.13 -3.18 9.29
CA CYS A 128 -0.80 -3.31 10.72
C CYS A 128 -1.98 -3.16 11.69
N GLU A 129 -3.16 -2.75 11.22
CA GLU A 129 -4.35 -2.66 12.07
C GLU A 129 -5.15 -3.97 12.13
N ASP A 130 -4.91 -4.88 11.20
CA ASP A 130 -5.61 -6.17 11.10
C ASP A 130 -4.97 -7.23 12.02
N LYS A 131 -5.65 -8.35 12.19
CA LYS A 131 -5.07 -9.52 12.87
C LYS A 131 -3.91 -10.08 12.05
N SER A 132 -2.74 -10.20 12.67
CA SER A 132 -1.59 -10.80 12.00
C SER A 132 -1.76 -12.31 11.89
N ALA A 133 -1.38 -12.87 10.74
CA ALA A 133 -1.31 -14.32 10.53
C ALA A 133 -0.34 -15.03 11.51
N SER A 134 0.59 -14.30 12.12
CA SER A 134 1.49 -14.81 13.16
C SER A 134 0.87 -14.82 14.57
N GLY A 135 -0.44 -14.61 14.70
CA GLY A 135 -1.14 -14.58 15.99
C GLY A 135 -1.11 -13.23 16.71
N GLY A 136 -0.67 -12.17 16.03
CA GLY A 136 -0.72 -10.79 16.57
C GLY A 136 -2.16 -10.28 16.64
N ALA A 137 -2.46 -9.52 17.71
CA ALA A 137 -3.75 -8.88 17.92
C ALA A 137 -4.02 -7.82 16.84
N SER A 138 -5.30 -7.63 16.47
CA SER A 138 -5.70 -6.44 15.70
C SER A 138 -5.61 -5.18 16.57
N TYR A 139 -5.70 -4.02 15.94
CA TYR A 139 -5.77 -2.74 16.66
C TYR A 139 -6.90 -2.72 17.70
N VAL A 140 -8.09 -3.23 17.35
CA VAL A 140 -9.25 -3.24 18.25
C VAL A 140 -9.05 -4.21 19.42
N ASP A 141 -8.50 -5.39 19.16
CA ASP A 141 -8.18 -6.37 20.21
C ASP A 141 -7.13 -5.80 21.18
N PHE A 142 -6.11 -5.12 20.64
CA PHE A 142 -5.04 -4.51 21.43
C PHE A 142 -5.58 -3.38 22.31
N LEU A 143 -6.47 -2.52 21.80
CA LEU A 143 -7.15 -1.52 22.62
C LEU A 143 -7.97 -2.15 23.76
N CYS A 144 -8.70 -3.24 23.48
CA CYS A 144 -9.44 -3.97 24.50
C CYS A 144 -8.51 -4.56 25.58
N HIS A 145 -7.36 -5.10 25.18
CA HIS A 145 -6.35 -5.61 26.09
C HIS A 145 -5.76 -4.49 26.96
N MET A 146 -5.31 -3.38 26.35
CA MET A 146 -4.78 -2.23 27.08
C MET A 146 -5.77 -1.69 28.12
N HIS A 147 -7.05 -1.59 27.76
CA HIS A 147 -8.08 -1.16 28.69
C HIS A 147 -8.25 -2.12 29.89
N LYS A 148 -8.12 -3.44 29.69
CA LYS A 148 -8.16 -4.43 30.78
C LYS A 148 -6.96 -4.28 31.71
N GLU A 149 -5.75 -4.12 31.17
CA GLU A 149 -4.53 -3.93 31.96
C GLU A 149 -4.61 -2.66 32.81
N ILE A 150 -5.06 -1.54 32.23
CA ILE A 150 -5.26 -0.28 32.98
C ILE A 150 -6.24 -0.49 34.15
N ARG A 151 -7.35 -1.20 33.93
CA ARG A 151 -8.31 -1.50 35.00
C ARG A 151 -7.71 -2.34 36.11
N GLN A 152 -6.89 -3.34 35.77
CA GLN A 152 -6.25 -4.21 36.75
C GLN A 152 -5.25 -3.47 37.64
N LEU A 153 -4.55 -2.47 37.10
CA LEU A 153 -3.62 -1.65 37.89
C LEU A 153 -4.31 -0.63 38.81
N LEU A 154 -5.55 -0.26 38.48
CA LEU A 154 -6.34 0.72 39.24
C LEU A 154 -7.35 0.08 40.20
N SER A 155 -7.51 -1.25 40.18
CA SER A 155 -8.40 -2.01 41.07
C SER A 155 -7.59 -2.71 42.15
#